data_AF-A0A7V8VTY3-F1
#
_entry.id   AF-A0A7V8VTY3-F1
#
_cell.length_a   1.000
_cell.length_b   1.000
_cell.length_c   1.000
_cell.angle_alpha   90.00
_cell.angle_beta   90.00
_cell.angle_gamma   90.00
#
_symmetry.space_group_name_H-M   'P 1'
#
loop_
_entity.id
_entity.type
_entity.pdbx_description
1 polymer ?
#
loop_
_entity_poly.entity_id
_entity_poly.type
_entity_poly.pdbx_seq_one_letter_code
_entity_poly.pdbx_strand_id
1 'polypeptide(L)'
;MTFEHFERRAQRIFAEIPPEFKRGVDGLMVLREDNPHPSLPDVYTLGECRTEAYPSEFGGPGEVRSLVVLFHGSFRRLAELDEHFDWEEELWETITHEVRHHLESLADEDALEEHDYADDQNFARRQGESFDPLFYRAGVPSGEGVFEVSGDVFIEREMDPDAFRREPILTVEWEGEELRIPRPDRLGDVHFVSLGAFEESSGELFLVLLRRRGVWESVRSALSGAAAEVLQSEADPL
;
A
#
# COMPACT_ATOMS: atom_id res chain seq x y z
N MET A 1 33.55 4.02 22.97
CA MET A 1 33.24 5.47 22.82
C MET A 1 32.50 5.99 24.06
N THR A 2 32.70 7.25 24.50
CA THR A 2 31.90 7.83 25.61
C THR A 2 30.47 8.12 25.18
N PHE A 3 29.52 8.17 26.11
CA PHE A 3 28.11 8.45 25.81
C PHE A 3 27.93 9.79 25.07
N GLU A 4 28.56 10.86 25.57
CA GLU A 4 28.40 12.19 25.00
C GLU A 4 29.03 12.28 23.59
N HIS A 5 30.08 11.50 23.33
CA HIS A 5 30.66 11.41 21.99
C HIS A 5 29.71 10.64 21.06
N PHE A 6 29.21 9.50 21.52
CA PHE A 6 28.27 8.65 20.79
C PHE A 6 27.02 9.42 20.38
N GLU A 7 26.38 10.12 21.34
CA GLU A 7 25.19 10.93 21.08
C GLU A 7 25.45 12.02 20.04
N ARG A 8 26.55 12.79 20.19
CA ARG A 8 26.90 13.81 19.18
C ARG A 8 27.15 13.21 17.81
N ARG A 9 27.72 12.00 17.73
CA ARG A 9 27.99 11.36 16.45
C ARG A 9 26.73 10.83 15.79
N ALA A 10 25.88 10.16 16.58
CA ALA A 10 24.56 9.70 16.14
C ALA A 10 23.70 10.85 15.61
N GLN A 11 23.63 11.97 16.34
CA GLN A 11 22.91 13.16 15.89
C GLN A 11 23.46 13.73 14.58
N ARG A 12 24.79 13.70 14.38
CA ARG A 12 25.40 14.15 13.12
C ARG A 12 25.03 13.22 11.96
N ILE A 13 25.14 11.92 12.15
CA ILE A 13 24.77 10.92 11.14
C ILE A 13 23.29 11.08 10.76
N PHE A 14 22.41 11.17 11.75
CA PHE A 14 20.98 11.37 11.51
C PHE A 14 20.69 12.69 10.78
N ALA A 15 21.44 13.75 11.05
CA ALA A 15 21.33 15.01 10.32
C ALA A 15 21.81 14.91 8.86
N GLU A 16 22.79 14.06 8.56
CA GLU A 16 23.30 13.81 7.21
C GLU A 16 22.30 13.06 6.31
N ILE A 17 21.39 12.28 6.90
CA ILE A 17 20.32 11.61 6.15
C ILE A 17 19.42 12.65 5.45
N PRO A 18 19.09 12.46 4.16
CA PRO A 18 18.21 13.38 3.45
C PRO A 18 16.86 13.59 4.15
N PRO A 19 16.34 14.84 4.24
CA PRO A 19 15.09 15.14 4.95
C PRO A 19 13.88 14.37 4.44
N GLU A 20 13.84 14.01 3.16
CA GLU A 20 12.77 13.22 2.54
C GLU A 20 12.57 11.85 3.19
N PHE A 21 13.64 11.22 3.68
CA PHE A 21 13.57 9.92 4.36
C PHE A 21 13.24 10.02 5.84
N LYS A 22 13.16 11.24 6.39
CA LYS A 22 12.87 11.52 7.81
C LYS A 22 11.52 12.20 8.01
N ARG A 23 10.69 12.30 6.97
CA ARG A 23 9.37 12.91 7.07
C ARG A 23 8.48 12.02 7.94
N GLY A 24 8.01 12.53 9.08
CA GLY A 24 7.28 11.73 10.07
C GLY A 24 8.17 11.15 11.17
N VAL A 25 9.49 11.41 11.14
CA VAL A 25 10.39 11.09 12.26
C VAL A 25 10.59 12.32 13.13
N ASP A 26 10.16 12.23 14.39
CA ASP A 26 10.28 13.31 15.39
C ASP A 26 11.74 13.59 15.77
N GLY A 27 12.60 12.58 15.69
CA GLY A 27 14.04 12.74 15.86
C GLY A 27 14.78 11.47 16.26
N LEU A 28 15.99 11.65 16.79
CA LEU A 28 16.84 10.60 17.33
C LEU A 28 17.08 10.82 18.83
N MET A 29 16.89 9.76 19.62
CA MET A 29 17.17 9.70 21.05
C MET A 29 18.21 8.64 21.35
N VAL A 30 19.13 8.91 22.28
CA VAL A 30 20.11 7.94 22.76
C VAL A 30 19.87 7.63 24.23
N LEU A 31 19.74 6.35 24.55
CA LEU A 31 19.59 5.81 25.89
C LEU A 31 20.93 5.27 26.40
N ARG A 32 21.16 5.35 27.72
CA ARG A 32 22.41 4.90 28.35
C ARG A 32 22.41 3.41 28.62
N GLU A 33 21.21 2.84 28.76
CA GLU A 33 20.94 1.45 29.05
C GLU A 33 21.32 0.55 27.87
N ASP A 34 21.56 -0.74 28.16
CA ASP A 34 21.58 -1.80 27.16
C ASP A 34 20.17 -2.39 26.98
N ASN A 35 19.93 -3.04 25.84
CA ASN A 35 18.70 -3.74 25.53
C ASN A 35 19.03 -5.17 25.08
N PRO A 36 19.25 -6.11 26.02
CA PRO A 36 19.59 -7.49 25.68
C PRO A 36 18.39 -8.26 25.12
N HIS A 37 18.64 -9.18 24.20
CA HIS A 37 17.62 -10.08 23.70
C HIS A 37 17.07 -10.95 24.84
N PRO A 38 15.73 -11.13 24.96
CA PRO A 38 15.11 -11.77 26.12
C PRO A 38 15.51 -13.24 26.31
N SER A 39 15.92 -13.93 25.25
CA SER A 39 16.24 -15.36 25.27
C SER A 39 17.61 -15.74 24.70
N LEU A 40 18.33 -14.80 24.08
CA LEU A 40 19.61 -15.08 23.42
C LEU A 40 20.72 -14.36 24.17
N PRO A 41 21.68 -15.07 24.79
CA PRO A 41 22.80 -14.43 25.45
C PRO A 41 23.67 -13.69 24.44
N ASP A 42 24.29 -12.60 24.88
CA ASP A 42 25.22 -11.76 24.12
C ASP A 42 24.66 -11.12 22.83
N VAL A 43 23.34 -11.20 22.62
CA VAL A 43 22.62 -10.49 21.56
C VAL A 43 21.96 -9.24 22.14
N TYR A 44 22.14 -8.10 21.49
CA TYR A 44 21.61 -6.82 21.96
C TYR A 44 20.93 -6.06 20.82
N THR A 45 19.80 -5.43 21.12
CA THR A 45 19.17 -4.46 20.23
C THR A 45 19.97 -3.15 20.28
N LEU A 46 20.51 -2.75 19.14
CA LEU A 46 21.31 -1.53 19.00
C LEU A 46 20.45 -0.28 18.84
N GLY A 47 19.39 -0.40 18.06
CA GLY A 47 18.40 0.66 17.86
C GLY A 47 17.02 0.09 17.65
N GLU A 48 16.03 0.97 17.69
CA GLU A 48 14.65 0.67 17.36
C GLU A 48 13.93 1.94 16.84
N CYS A 49 13.11 1.76 15.83
CA CYS A 49 12.13 2.76 15.39
C CYS A 49 10.84 2.60 16.18
N ARG A 50 10.58 3.52 17.11
CA ARG A 50 9.31 3.56 17.85
C ARG A 50 8.29 4.36 17.08
N THR A 51 7.37 3.68 16.42
CA THR A 51 6.26 4.29 15.68
C THR A 51 5.02 4.32 16.56
N GLU A 52 4.49 5.52 16.84
CA GLU A 52 3.19 5.69 17.51
C GLU A 52 2.25 6.44 16.56
N ALA A 53 1.07 5.88 16.31
CA ALA A 53 -0.02 6.61 15.66
C ALA A 53 -0.60 7.61 16.67
N TYR A 54 -0.31 8.90 16.49
CA TYR A 54 -0.92 9.94 17.34
C TYR A 54 -2.28 10.31 16.79
N PRO A 55 -3.39 10.14 17.54
CA PRO A 55 -4.70 10.62 17.12
C PRO A 55 -4.61 12.12 16.83
N SER A 56 -5.08 12.56 15.67
CA SER A 56 -5.11 13.99 15.37
C SER A 56 -6.02 14.71 16.38
N GLU A 57 -5.66 15.93 16.79
CA GLU A 57 -6.47 16.76 17.70
C GLU A 57 -7.88 17.10 17.14
N PHE A 58 -8.12 16.78 15.86
CA PHE A 58 -9.35 17.06 15.12
C PHE A 58 -10.10 15.79 14.66
N GLY A 59 -9.71 14.59 15.12
CA GLY A 59 -10.46 13.36 14.89
C GLY A 59 -10.41 12.80 13.45
N GLY A 60 -9.42 13.21 12.65
CA GLY A 60 -9.01 12.51 11.43
C GLY A 60 -7.93 11.45 11.70
N PRO A 61 -7.50 10.68 10.67
CA PRO A 61 -6.37 9.76 10.78
C PRO A 61 -5.17 10.51 11.37
N GLY A 62 -4.45 9.84 12.27
CA GLY A 62 -3.32 10.43 12.98
C GLY A 62 -2.18 10.78 12.04
N GLU A 63 -1.23 11.60 12.50
CA GLU A 63 0.09 11.61 11.85
C GLU A 63 0.92 10.51 12.48
N VAL A 64 1.46 9.58 11.66
CA VAL A 64 2.48 8.66 12.14
C VAL A 64 3.73 9.44 12.51
N ARG A 65 4.09 9.34 13.78
CA ARG A 65 5.30 9.93 14.34
C ARG A 65 6.18 8.82 14.86
N SER A 66 7.39 8.77 14.32
CA SER A 66 8.40 7.79 14.70
C SER A 66 9.55 8.44 15.45
N LEU A 67 10.11 7.73 16.44
CA LEU A 67 11.32 8.12 17.14
C LEU A 67 12.39 7.05 16.91
N VAL A 68 13.55 7.45 16.39
CA VAL A 68 14.71 6.56 16.29
C VAL A 68 15.42 6.54 17.65
N VAL A 69 15.46 5.38 18.29
CA VAL A 69 16.09 5.19 19.60
C VAL A 69 17.34 4.35 19.44
N LEU A 70 18.46 4.78 20.03
CA LEU A 70 19.70 4.01 20.10
C LEU A 70 20.06 3.67 21.55
N PHE A 71 20.57 2.48 21.78
CA PHE A 71 20.98 2.00 23.10
C PHE A 71 22.50 2.00 23.24
N HIS A 72 23.09 3.07 23.78
CA HIS A 72 24.55 3.18 23.94
C HIS A 72 25.14 2.02 24.75
N GLY A 73 24.39 1.52 25.74
CA GLY A 73 24.79 0.34 26.51
C GLY A 73 24.97 -0.89 25.61
N SER A 74 24.05 -1.13 24.68
CA SER A 74 24.12 -2.26 23.73
C SER A 74 25.36 -2.19 22.84
N PHE A 75 25.65 -1.01 22.27
CA PHE A 75 26.88 -0.79 21.49
C PHE A 75 28.14 -1.06 22.30
N ARG A 76 28.15 -0.65 23.58
CA ARG A 76 29.28 -0.94 24.47
C ARG A 76 29.46 -2.43 24.71
N ARG A 77 28.38 -3.19 24.86
CA ARG A 77 28.45 -4.64 25.04
C ARG A 77 29.03 -5.32 23.81
N LEU A 78 28.58 -4.96 22.61
CA LEU A 78 29.14 -5.50 21.38
C LEU A 78 30.61 -5.13 21.20
N ALA A 79 30.99 -3.88 21.48
CA ALA A 79 32.38 -3.44 21.42
C ALA A 79 33.30 -4.09 22.49
N GLU A 80 32.72 -4.65 23.56
CA GLU A 80 33.46 -5.46 24.55
C GLU A 80 33.68 -6.90 24.06
N LEU A 81 32.81 -7.39 23.16
CA LEU A 81 32.88 -8.73 22.57
C LEU A 81 33.77 -8.77 21.30
N ASP A 82 33.91 -7.64 20.60
CA ASP A 82 34.70 -7.51 19.38
C ASP A 82 35.78 -6.41 19.49
N GLU A 83 37.04 -6.80 19.42
CA GLU A 83 38.18 -5.88 19.45
C GLU A 83 38.35 -5.03 18.18
N HIS A 84 37.61 -5.37 17.11
CA HIS A 84 37.60 -4.66 15.83
C HIS A 84 36.33 -3.85 15.60
N PHE A 85 35.51 -3.67 16.64
CA PHE A 85 34.24 -2.95 16.54
C PHE A 85 34.39 -1.53 15.98
N ASP A 86 33.85 -1.32 14.78
CA ASP A 86 33.82 -0.01 14.12
C ASP A 86 32.57 0.77 14.56
N TRP A 87 32.78 1.66 15.52
CA TRP A 87 31.71 2.50 16.06
C TRP A 87 31.03 3.39 15.01
N GLU A 88 31.74 3.80 13.96
CA GLU A 88 31.23 4.72 12.95
C GLU A 88 30.32 3.97 11.97
N GLU A 89 30.77 2.81 11.52
CA GLU A 89 30.00 1.91 10.65
C GLU A 89 28.74 1.42 11.37
N GLU A 90 28.87 0.91 12.58
CA GLU A 90 27.74 0.37 13.37
C GLU A 90 26.69 1.45 13.68
N LEU A 91 27.11 2.68 13.97
CA LEU A 91 26.21 3.81 14.13
C LEU A 91 25.46 4.13 12.84
N TRP A 92 26.18 4.17 11.71
CA TRP A 92 25.59 4.47 10.41
C TRP A 92 24.59 3.40 9.99
N GLU A 93 24.97 2.12 10.08
CA GLU A 93 24.11 1.00 9.75
C GLU A 93 22.87 0.98 10.63
N THR A 94 23.01 1.12 11.95
CA THR A 94 21.86 1.10 12.86
C THR A 94 20.89 2.25 12.56
N ILE A 95 21.39 3.49 12.41
CA ILE A 95 20.50 4.63 12.17
C ILE A 95 19.79 4.50 10.81
N THR A 96 20.51 4.11 9.76
CA THR A 96 19.89 3.93 8.43
C THR A 96 18.92 2.75 8.40
N HIS A 97 19.19 1.70 9.17
CA HIS A 97 18.28 0.57 9.38
C HIS A 97 16.97 1.05 10.01
N GLU A 98 17.02 1.78 11.13
CA GLU A 98 15.81 2.27 11.79
C GLU A 98 15.01 3.27 10.94
N VAL A 99 15.70 4.13 10.18
CA VAL A 99 15.02 5.03 9.23
C VAL A 99 14.34 4.24 8.10
N ARG A 100 14.92 3.12 7.65
CA ARG A 100 14.26 2.24 6.68
C ARG A 100 12.99 1.60 7.28
N HIS A 101 13.02 1.12 8.53
CA HIS A 101 11.82 0.59 9.20
C HIS A 101 10.68 1.62 9.28
N HIS A 102 11.01 2.88 9.50
CA HIS A 102 10.02 3.96 9.44
C HIS A 102 9.38 4.07 8.05
N LEU A 103 10.18 4.05 6.97
CA LEU A 103 9.66 4.11 5.61
C LEU A 103 8.81 2.88 5.25
N GLU A 104 9.21 1.69 5.72
CA GLU A 104 8.43 0.46 5.56
C GLU A 104 7.10 0.56 6.32
N SER A 105 7.08 1.13 7.53
CA SER A 105 5.85 1.37 8.30
C SER A 105 4.91 2.34 7.60
N LEU A 106 5.44 3.42 7.01
CA LEU A 106 4.62 4.38 6.23
C LEU A 106 4.02 3.73 4.99
N ALA A 107 4.79 2.90 4.28
CA ALA A 107 4.27 2.19 3.11
C ALA A 107 3.17 1.18 3.48
N ASP A 108 3.28 0.54 4.65
CA ASP A 108 2.25 -0.38 5.15
C ASP A 108 0.99 0.38 5.59
N GLU A 109 1.13 1.56 6.22
CA GLU A 109 0.00 2.44 6.56
C GLU A 109 -0.69 3.00 5.31
N ASP A 110 0.06 3.48 4.32
CA ASP A 110 -0.48 3.94 3.03
C ASP A 110 -1.27 2.81 2.36
N ALA A 111 -0.77 1.57 2.40
CA ALA A 111 -1.47 0.40 1.86
C ALA A 111 -2.75 0.06 2.64
N LEU A 112 -2.75 0.24 3.96
CA LEU A 112 -3.95 0.07 4.80
C LEU A 112 -5.00 1.15 4.49
N GLU A 113 -4.60 2.41 4.31
CA GLU A 113 -5.53 3.48 3.91
C GLU A 113 -6.13 3.22 2.52
N GLU A 114 -5.31 2.76 1.57
CA GLU A 114 -5.78 2.36 0.23
C GLU A 114 -6.80 1.21 0.29
N HIS A 115 -6.56 0.21 1.14
CA HIS A 115 -7.48 -0.92 1.35
C HIS A 115 -8.81 -0.47 1.99
N ASP A 116 -8.76 0.33 3.06
CA ASP A 116 -9.96 0.87 3.71
C ASP A 116 -10.79 1.73 2.74
N TYR A 117 -10.11 2.55 1.93
CA TYR A 117 -10.74 3.31 0.86
C TYR A 117 -11.43 2.38 -0.15
N ALA A 118 -10.75 1.34 -0.62
CA ALA A 118 -11.33 0.39 -1.56
C ALA A 118 -12.58 -0.29 -0.98
N ASP A 119 -12.53 -0.71 0.28
CA ASP A 119 -13.64 -1.34 0.99
C ASP A 119 -14.86 -0.40 1.11
N ASP A 120 -14.64 0.85 1.52
CA ASP A 120 -15.69 1.87 1.63
C ASP A 120 -16.37 2.15 0.27
N GLN A 121 -15.57 2.25 -0.80
CA GLN A 121 -16.10 2.45 -2.15
C GLN A 121 -16.85 1.21 -2.66
N ASN A 122 -16.38 -0.01 -2.36
CA ASN A 122 -17.09 -1.23 -2.72
C ASN A 122 -18.44 -1.33 -1.99
N PHE A 123 -18.47 -0.93 -0.72
CA PHE A 123 -19.70 -0.84 0.05
C PHE A 123 -20.68 0.17 -0.57
N ALA A 124 -20.21 1.38 -0.90
CA ALA A 124 -21.02 2.38 -1.59
C ALA A 124 -21.58 1.87 -2.93
N ARG A 125 -20.76 1.18 -3.74
CA ARG A 125 -21.18 0.55 -5.00
C ARG A 125 -22.32 -0.45 -4.79
N ARG A 126 -22.20 -1.34 -3.80
CA ARG A 126 -23.22 -2.35 -3.47
C ARG A 126 -24.53 -1.72 -2.98
N GLN A 127 -24.45 -0.58 -2.31
CA GLN A 127 -25.60 0.19 -1.85
C GLN A 127 -26.24 1.05 -2.95
N GLY A 128 -25.63 1.11 -4.14
CA GLY A 128 -26.08 1.98 -5.24
C GLY A 128 -25.83 3.47 -4.98
N GLU A 129 -24.90 3.79 -4.08
CA GLU A 129 -24.47 5.15 -3.78
C GLU A 129 -23.45 5.65 -4.81
N SER A 130 -23.01 6.89 -4.69
CA SER A 130 -21.92 7.42 -5.52
C SER A 130 -20.59 6.85 -5.05
N PHE A 131 -19.78 6.33 -5.97
CA PHE A 131 -18.46 5.78 -5.68
C PHE A 131 -17.46 6.13 -6.78
N ASP A 132 -16.16 6.03 -6.50
CA ASP A 132 -15.10 6.11 -7.50
C ASP A 132 -15.10 4.85 -8.37
N PRO A 133 -15.30 4.93 -9.70
CA PRO A 133 -15.38 3.76 -10.56
C PRO A 133 -14.07 2.95 -10.69
N LEU A 134 -12.94 3.46 -10.21
CA LEU A 134 -11.64 2.78 -10.24
C LEU A 134 -11.12 2.38 -8.85
N PHE A 135 -11.97 2.45 -7.82
CA PHE A 135 -11.59 2.14 -6.43
C PHE A 135 -10.88 0.79 -6.27
N TYR A 136 -11.30 -0.23 -7.04
CA TYR A 136 -10.81 -1.60 -6.92
C TYR A 136 -9.30 -1.73 -7.16
N ARG A 137 -8.68 -0.76 -7.85
CA ARG A 137 -7.24 -0.73 -8.08
C ARG A 137 -6.42 -0.44 -6.81
N ALA A 138 -7.06 0.12 -5.78
CA ALA A 138 -6.49 0.29 -4.44
C ALA A 138 -6.66 -0.98 -3.56
N GLY A 139 -7.30 -2.03 -4.10
CA GLY A 139 -7.38 -3.34 -3.47
C GLY A 139 -6.11 -4.17 -3.61
N VAL A 140 -6.15 -5.41 -3.11
CA VAL A 140 -5.02 -6.34 -3.17
C VAL A 140 -4.84 -6.87 -4.60
N PRO A 141 -3.67 -6.70 -5.23
CA PRO A 141 -3.43 -7.23 -6.57
C PRO A 141 -3.23 -8.75 -6.54
N SER A 142 -4.05 -9.48 -7.31
CA SER A 142 -4.05 -10.95 -7.36
C SER A 142 -3.64 -11.53 -8.73
N GLY A 143 -3.24 -10.67 -9.67
CA GLY A 143 -2.83 -11.05 -11.03
C GLY A 143 -2.72 -9.85 -11.96
N GLU A 144 -2.35 -10.06 -13.22
CA GLU A 144 -2.32 -8.99 -14.21
C GLU A 144 -3.74 -8.46 -14.48
N GLY A 145 -4.01 -7.24 -14.04
CA GLY A 145 -5.34 -6.62 -14.14
C GLY A 145 -6.38 -7.20 -13.19
N VAL A 146 -5.98 -7.94 -12.15
CA VAL A 146 -6.88 -8.56 -11.19
C VAL A 146 -6.66 -7.96 -9.80
N PHE A 147 -7.74 -7.54 -9.16
CA PHE A 147 -7.72 -6.93 -7.83
C PHE A 147 -8.80 -7.54 -6.93
N GLU A 148 -8.51 -7.66 -5.63
CA GLU A 148 -9.43 -8.15 -4.61
C GLU A 148 -9.76 -7.04 -3.60
N VAL A 149 -11.04 -6.90 -3.25
CA VAL A 149 -11.53 -5.94 -2.24
C VAL A 149 -12.64 -6.61 -1.43
N SER A 150 -12.48 -6.74 -0.11
CA SER A 150 -13.47 -7.39 0.76
C SER A 150 -13.95 -8.77 0.25
N GLY A 151 -13.06 -9.54 -0.38
CA GLY A 151 -13.36 -10.87 -0.97
C GLY A 151 -14.03 -10.83 -2.34
N ASP A 152 -14.47 -9.66 -2.84
CA ASP A 152 -14.87 -9.49 -4.24
C ASP A 152 -13.63 -9.39 -5.12
N VAL A 153 -13.69 -10.01 -6.30
CA VAL A 153 -12.60 -10.01 -7.27
C VAL A 153 -13.01 -9.19 -8.49
N PHE A 154 -12.13 -8.31 -8.95
CA PHE A 154 -12.32 -7.42 -10.10
C PHE A 154 -11.26 -7.74 -11.16
N ILE A 155 -11.70 -8.29 -12.29
CA ILE A 155 -10.87 -8.51 -13.48
C ILE A 155 -11.07 -7.33 -14.42
N GLU A 156 -10.05 -6.50 -14.54
CA GLU A 156 -10.03 -5.36 -15.44
C GLU A 156 -9.78 -5.79 -16.89
N ARG A 157 -10.59 -5.25 -17.80
CA ARG A 157 -10.37 -5.41 -19.24
C ARG A 157 -10.63 -4.12 -20.01
N GLU A 158 -9.60 -3.65 -20.71
CA GLU A 158 -9.76 -2.58 -21.68
C GLU A 158 -10.57 -3.03 -22.90
N MET A 159 -11.53 -2.21 -23.30
CA MET A 159 -12.38 -2.44 -24.45
C MET A 159 -12.32 -1.30 -25.46
N ASP A 160 -11.97 -1.65 -26.70
CA ASP A 160 -12.19 -0.79 -27.85
C ASP A 160 -13.67 -0.81 -28.26
N PRO A 161 -14.32 0.35 -28.48
CA PRO A 161 -15.76 0.41 -28.82
C PRO A 161 -16.17 -0.32 -30.11
N ASP A 162 -15.27 -0.45 -31.09
CA ASP A 162 -15.54 -1.14 -32.35
C ASP A 162 -15.28 -2.65 -32.20
N ALA A 163 -14.30 -3.06 -31.39
CA ALA A 163 -14.10 -4.45 -30.98
C ALA A 163 -15.28 -4.96 -30.15
N PHE A 164 -15.73 -4.19 -29.15
CA PHE A 164 -16.89 -4.52 -28.32
C PHE A 164 -18.14 -4.80 -29.17
N ARG A 165 -18.40 -4.03 -30.24
CA ARG A 165 -19.55 -4.29 -31.12
C ARG A 165 -19.45 -5.58 -31.95
N ARG A 166 -18.24 -6.10 -32.16
CA ARG A 166 -17.98 -7.28 -32.99
C ARG A 166 -17.81 -8.56 -32.19
N GLU A 167 -17.49 -8.47 -30.90
CA GLU A 167 -17.23 -9.60 -30.01
C GLU A 167 -18.49 -9.93 -29.18
N PRO A 168 -19.31 -10.93 -29.58
CA PRO A 168 -20.51 -11.29 -28.82
C PRO A 168 -20.21 -12.01 -27.51
N ILE A 169 -19.01 -12.59 -27.39
CA ILE A 169 -18.54 -13.33 -26.22
C ILE A 169 -17.19 -12.72 -25.84
N LEU A 170 -17.07 -12.34 -24.58
CA LEU A 170 -15.87 -11.82 -23.95
C LEU A 170 -15.18 -12.96 -23.23
N THR A 171 -13.89 -13.14 -23.48
CA THR A 171 -13.06 -14.14 -22.82
C THR A 171 -12.16 -13.51 -21.76
N VAL A 172 -12.13 -14.05 -20.54
CA VAL A 172 -11.17 -13.67 -19.49
C VAL A 172 -10.59 -14.91 -18.82
N GLU A 173 -9.36 -14.81 -18.33
CA GLU A 173 -8.71 -15.89 -17.59
C GLU A 173 -8.86 -15.65 -16.09
N TRP A 174 -9.31 -16.67 -15.36
CA TRP A 174 -9.42 -16.65 -13.91
C TRP A 174 -8.97 -18.00 -13.35
N GLU A 175 -7.98 -18.00 -12.44
CA GLU A 175 -7.42 -19.22 -11.83
C GLU A 175 -6.98 -20.31 -12.83
N GLY A 176 -6.54 -19.88 -14.03
CA GLY A 176 -6.12 -20.78 -15.11
C GLY A 176 -7.27 -21.36 -15.93
N GLU A 177 -8.51 -20.99 -15.65
CA GLU A 177 -9.70 -21.33 -16.43
C GLU A 177 -10.10 -20.16 -17.35
N GLU A 178 -10.51 -20.50 -18.57
CA GLU A 178 -10.99 -19.53 -19.55
C GLU A 178 -12.50 -19.31 -19.38
N LEU A 179 -12.90 -18.19 -18.81
CA LEU A 179 -14.30 -17.79 -18.65
C LEU A 179 -14.82 -17.11 -19.90
N ARG A 180 -15.97 -17.58 -20.40
CA ARG A 180 -16.64 -17.04 -21.59
C ARG A 180 -17.92 -16.34 -21.18
N ILE A 181 -17.94 -15.02 -21.33
CA ILE A 181 -18.99 -14.16 -20.77
C ILE A 181 -19.77 -13.53 -21.93
N PRO A 182 -21.11 -13.59 -21.95
CA PRO A 182 -21.88 -12.90 -22.97
C PRO A 182 -21.65 -11.38 -22.86
N ARG A 183 -21.39 -10.72 -23.99
CA ARG A 183 -21.17 -9.27 -24.02
C ARG A 183 -22.44 -8.54 -23.52
N PRO A 184 -22.31 -7.56 -22.60
CA PRO A 184 -23.45 -6.75 -22.18
C PRO A 184 -23.98 -5.86 -23.32
N ASP A 185 -25.24 -5.44 -23.24
CA ASP A 185 -25.88 -4.66 -24.33
C ASP A 185 -25.17 -3.33 -24.61
N ARG A 186 -24.72 -2.65 -23.54
CA ARG A 186 -24.09 -1.32 -23.58
C ARG A 186 -22.68 -1.36 -23.01
N LEU A 187 -21.82 -0.47 -23.50
CA LEU A 187 -20.50 -0.19 -22.94
C LEU A 187 -20.51 1.23 -22.38
N GLY A 188 -20.40 1.35 -21.05
CA GLY A 188 -20.17 2.62 -20.36
C GLY A 188 -18.71 3.06 -20.48
N ASP A 189 -18.32 4.14 -19.82
CA ASP A 189 -16.91 4.46 -19.62
C ASP A 189 -16.24 3.44 -18.68
N VAL A 190 -16.99 3.01 -17.65
CA VAL A 190 -16.68 1.87 -16.79
C VAL A 190 -17.93 1.01 -16.69
N HIS A 191 -17.83 -0.30 -16.93
CA HIS A 191 -18.95 -1.22 -16.80
C HIS A 191 -18.55 -2.43 -15.94
N PHE A 192 -19.18 -2.55 -14.77
CA PHE A 192 -19.06 -3.72 -13.90
C PHE A 192 -20.06 -4.79 -14.36
N VAL A 193 -19.56 -5.97 -14.72
CA VAL A 193 -20.36 -7.15 -15.05
C VAL A 193 -20.15 -8.17 -13.94
N SER A 194 -21.16 -8.37 -13.09
CA SER A 194 -21.16 -9.41 -12.07
C SER A 194 -21.29 -10.79 -12.74
N LEU A 195 -20.45 -11.73 -12.30
CA LEU A 195 -20.39 -13.11 -12.79
C LEU A 195 -20.84 -14.12 -11.73
N GLY A 196 -21.32 -13.64 -10.58
CA GLY A 196 -21.72 -14.46 -9.44
C GLY A 196 -20.55 -14.93 -8.55
N ALA A 197 -20.90 -15.71 -7.53
CA ALA A 197 -19.95 -16.31 -6.59
C ALA A 197 -19.28 -17.54 -7.21
N PHE A 198 -17.97 -17.70 -6.99
CA PHE A 198 -17.19 -18.85 -7.43
C PHE A 198 -16.76 -19.70 -6.21
N GLU A 199 -16.61 -21.02 -6.39
CA GLU A 199 -16.47 -21.99 -5.29
C GLU A 199 -15.25 -21.75 -4.35
N GLU A 200 -14.26 -20.96 -4.77
CA GLU A 200 -13.05 -20.66 -3.98
C GLU A 200 -12.97 -19.21 -3.45
N SER A 201 -13.80 -18.27 -3.92
CA SER A 201 -13.82 -16.89 -3.45
C SER A 201 -14.86 -16.65 -2.35
N SER A 202 -14.51 -15.86 -1.32
CA SER A 202 -15.45 -15.46 -0.26
C SER A 202 -16.46 -14.39 -0.71
N GLY A 203 -16.24 -13.78 -1.88
CA GLY A 203 -17.12 -12.80 -2.52
C GLY A 203 -17.44 -13.11 -3.99
N GLU A 204 -17.87 -12.09 -4.72
CA GLU A 204 -18.36 -12.16 -6.10
C GLU A 204 -17.28 -11.78 -7.11
N LEU A 205 -17.30 -12.41 -8.28
CA LEU A 205 -16.39 -12.08 -9.38
C LEU A 205 -17.02 -11.03 -10.30
N PHE A 206 -16.26 -10.00 -10.61
CA PHE A 206 -16.65 -8.90 -11.50
C PHE A 206 -15.69 -8.79 -12.67
N LEU A 207 -16.22 -8.72 -13.89
CA LEU A 207 -15.50 -8.24 -15.06
C LEU A 207 -15.73 -6.73 -15.19
N VAL A 208 -14.66 -5.94 -15.08
CA VAL A 208 -14.69 -4.49 -15.23
C VAL A 208 -14.23 -4.08 -16.62
N LEU A 209 -15.17 -3.66 -17.46
CA LEU A 209 -14.88 -3.19 -18.82
C LEU A 209 -14.55 -1.70 -18.80
N LEU A 210 -13.34 -1.34 -19.21
CA LEU A 210 -12.90 0.04 -19.35
C LEU A 210 -12.92 0.47 -20.80
N ARG A 211 -13.67 1.53 -21.13
CA ARG A 211 -13.72 2.03 -22.51
C ARG A 211 -12.42 2.75 -22.86
N ARG A 212 -11.69 2.25 -23.85
CA ARG A 212 -10.55 2.97 -24.43
C ARG A 212 -11.04 4.25 -25.11
N ARG A 213 -10.68 5.40 -24.54
CA ARG A 213 -10.97 6.71 -25.13
C ARG A 213 -9.86 7.09 -26.11
N GLY A 214 -10.24 7.52 -27.31
CA GLY A 214 -9.29 8.13 -28.24
C GLY A 214 -8.79 9.48 -27.70
N VAL A 215 -7.55 9.86 -28.04
CA VAL A 215 -6.90 11.11 -27.58
C VAL A 215 -7.81 12.35 -27.76
N TRP A 216 -8.61 12.39 -28.82
CA TRP A 216 -9.54 13.48 -29.13
C TRP A 216 -10.80 13.52 -28.26
N GLU A 217 -11.27 12.39 -27.74
CA GLU A 217 -12.43 12.32 -26.85
C GLU A 217 -12.08 12.69 -25.41
N SER A 218 -10.88 12.33 -24.93
CA SER A 218 -10.39 12.71 -23.60
C SER A 218 -10.30 14.23 -23.44
N VAL A 219 -9.87 14.95 -24.49
CA VAL A 219 -9.85 16.43 -24.51
C VAL A 219 -11.25 17.03 -24.47
N ARG A 220 -12.22 16.42 -25.16
CA ARG A 220 -13.62 16.90 -25.15
C ARG A 220 -14.32 16.66 -23.81
N SER A 221 -14.10 15.50 -23.19
CA SER A 221 -14.66 15.15 -21.88
C SER A 221 -14.15 16.07 -20.77
N ALA A 222 -12.86 16.44 -20.81
CA ALA A 222 -12.27 17.42 -19.89
C ALA A 222 -12.88 18.83 -20.04
N LEU A 223 -13.30 19.20 -21.26
CA LEU A 223 -13.95 20.49 -21.54
C LEU A 223 -15.45 20.50 -21.21
N SER A 224 -16.13 19.36 -21.27
CA SER A 224 -17.57 19.26 -21.03
C SER A 224 -17.95 19.01 -19.56
N GLY A 225 -16.99 18.64 -18.71
CA GLY A 225 -17.23 18.33 -17.29
C GLY A 225 -18.23 17.19 -17.07
N ALA A 226 -18.43 16.33 -18.07
CA ALA A 226 -19.38 15.22 -17.97
C ALA A 226 -18.77 14.11 -17.10
N ALA A 227 -19.48 13.72 -16.04
CA ALA A 227 -19.11 12.57 -15.21
C ALA A 227 -19.02 11.29 -16.08
N ALA A 228 -18.06 10.41 -15.77
CA ALA A 228 -17.91 9.15 -16.47
C ALA A 228 -19.19 8.31 -16.36
N GLU A 229 -19.65 7.72 -17.47
CA GLU A 229 -20.82 6.84 -17.44
C GLU A 229 -20.44 5.49 -16.82
N VAL A 230 -20.96 5.21 -15.63
CA VAL A 230 -20.74 3.95 -14.91
C VAL A 230 -21.98 3.07 -15.07
N LEU A 231 -21.78 1.84 -15.53
CA LEU A 231 -22.85 0.84 -15.68
C LEU A 231 -22.57 -0.37 -14.80
N GLN A 232 -23.62 -1.03 -14.33
CA GLN A 232 -23.55 -2.32 -13.62
C GLN A 232 -24.56 -3.27 -14.29
N SER A 233 -24.15 -4.51 -14.55
CA SER A 233 -24.99 -5.59 -15.08
C SER A 233 -24.56 -6.95 -14.55
N GLU A 234 -25.37 -7.98 -14.77
CA GLU A 234 -25.10 -9.37 -14.38
C GLU A 234 -25.02 -10.24 -15.63
N ALA A 235 -24.12 -11.23 -15.64
CA ALA A 235 -23.97 -12.19 -16.73
C ALA A 235 -23.52 -13.55 -16.21
N ASP A 236 -24.19 -14.61 -16.64
CA ASP A 236 -23.77 -15.99 -16.37
C ASP A 236 -22.67 -16.40 -17.37
N PRO A 237 -21.50 -16.91 -16.90
CA PRO A 237 -20.51 -17.54 -17.77
C PRO A 237 -21.09 -18.74 -18.54
N LEU A 238 -20.62 -18.94 -19.78
CA LEU A 238 -21.09 -19.96 -20.74
C LEU A 238 -20.37 -21.31 -20.64
#